data_AF-U7VEB2-F1
#
_entry.id   AF-U7VEB2-F1
#
_cell.length_a   1.000
_cell.length_b   1.000
_cell.length_c   1.000
_cell.angle_alpha   90.00
_cell.angle_beta   90.00
_cell.angle_gamma   90.00
#
_symmetry.space_group_name_H-M   'P 1'
#
loop_
_entity.id
_entity.type
_entity.pdbx_description
1 polymer ?
#
loop_
_entity_poly.entity_id
_entity_poly.type
_entity_poly.pdbx_seq_one_letter_code
_entity_poly.pdbx_strand_id
1 'polypeptide(L)'
;MKNLLIDKVEEFQQKYLNLLKVILKEINNHEINIRDEFLIFFNKNKMLLELYLKYYSQEEMNYFLTGFDFINVEKGEHKSFFLIDGKRIIDDTLYLDLNLLGTNSEVNKQIYIKKIKKSIENNIFLLEKYNSEILLMPIRCLNSKETFKDLSTLSNKILFQFFKKEYVTFEEYIKENLTIKDIENNLIINTKMIIFLKNEDKNDSFQKRFENYKKNIQSIGFETKNDGLIFYMAVFGFLSQAINIIEVSERYNLFPCVRNYTTIYYIALIFDSCIQTENINYIKQKNNILNTLKLFFIFQNILENSNFFNFPTEEIIKMKNQNNWWTNIMKEIELNKENSLSLNTIEKIILKKMENVLKL
;
A
#
# COMPACT_ATOMS: atom_id res chain seq x y z
N MET A 1 5.79 -31.92 -13.39
CA MET A 1 5.38 -32.26 -12.01
C MET A 1 4.65 -31.05 -11.46
N LYS A 2 3.34 -31.15 -11.15
CA LYS A 2 2.57 -30.00 -10.62
C LYS A 2 3.03 -29.69 -9.20
N ASN A 3 3.26 -28.42 -8.89
CA ASN A 3 3.68 -27.98 -7.56
C ASN A 3 2.45 -27.87 -6.66
N LEU A 4 2.39 -28.72 -5.63
CA LEU A 4 1.28 -28.80 -4.68
C LEU A 4 0.92 -27.43 -4.05
N LEU A 5 1.92 -26.59 -3.78
CA LEU A 5 1.70 -25.29 -3.16
C LEU A 5 1.01 -24.31 -4.12
N ILE A 6 1.33 -24.38 -5.42
CA ILE A 6 0.66 -23.61 -6.46
C ILE A 6 -0.80 -24.06 -6.60
N ASP A 7 -1.04 -25.36 -6.74
CA ASP A 7 -2.40 -25.91 -6.88
C ASP A 7 -3.27 -25.51 -5.68
N LYS A 8 -2.71 -25.50 -4.47
CA LYS A 8 -3.41 -25.05 -3.25
C LYS A 8 -3.71 -23.56 -3.23
N VAL A 9 -2.80 -22.72 -3.75
CA VAL A 9 -3.05 -21.29 -3.88
C VAL A 9 -4.08 -20.99 -4.96
N GLU A 10 -4.08 -21.70 -6.08
CA GLU A 10 -5.14 -21.62 -7.09
C GLU A 10 -6.51 -22.02 -6.50
N GLU A 11 -6.55 -23.11 -5.73
CA GLU A 11 -7.75 -23.53 -4.99
C GLU A 11 -8.22 -22.44 -4.01
N PHE A 12 -7.29 -21.78 -3.32
CA PHE A 12 -7.58 -20.65 -2.44
C PHE A 12 -8.21 -19.48 -3.22
N GLN A 13 -7.64 -19.07 -4.36
CA GLN A 13 -8.18 -17.96 -5.16
C GLN A 13 -9.63 -18.23 -5.60
N GLN A 14 -9.94 -19.46 -6.00
CA GLN A 14 -11.30 -19.86 -6.38
C GLN A 14 -12.28 -19.84 -5.20
N LYS A 15 -11.86 -20.39 -4.05
CA LYS A 15 -12.68 -20.32 -2.83
C LYS A 15 -12.88 -18.88 -2.38
N TYR A 16 -11.86 -18.05 -2.55
CA TYR A 16 -11.91 -16.64 -2.18
C TYR A 16 -12.92 -15.87 -3.04
N LEU A 17 -12.90 -16.07 -4.36
CA LEU A 17 -13.90 -15.53 -5.29
C LEU A 17 -15.33 -15.91 -4.86
N ASN A 18 -15.55 -17.18 -4.53
CA ASN A 18 -16.87 -17.65 -4.11
C ASN A 18 -17.33 -17.01 -2.80
N LEU A 19 -16.44 -16.89 -1.82
CA LEU A 19 -16.72 -16.20 -0.57
C LEU A 19 -17.08 -14.74 -0.82
N LEU A 20 -16.30 -14.02 -1.63
CA LEU A 20 -16.57 -12.61 -1.95
C LEU A 20 -17.96 -12.42 -2.58
N LYS A 21 -18.39 -13.32 -3.47
CA LYS A 21 -19.73 -13.30 -4.07
C LYS A 21 -20.85 -13.50 -3.05
N VAL A 22 -20.64 -14.36 -2.05
CA VAL A 22 -21.60 -14.55 -0.95
C VAL A 22 -21.67 -13.28 -0.10
N ILE A 23 -20.51 -12.77 0.32
CA ILE A 23 -20.42 -11.57 1.16
C ILE A 23 -21.11 -10.38 0.48
N LEU A 24 -20.86 -10.15 -0.82
CA LEU A 24 -21.44 -9.02 -1.54
C LEU A 24 -22.97 -9.00 -1.47
N LYS A 25 -23.61 -10.16 -1.49
CA LYS A 25 -25.07 -10.32 -1.43
C LYS A 25 -25.61 -10.07 -0.03
N GLU A 26 -24.90 -10.54 0.99
CA GLU A 26 -25.40 -10.63 2.36
C GLU A 26 -24.97 -9.46 3.27
N ILE A 27 -23.97 -8.66 2.87
CA ILE A 27 -23.31 -7.66 3.75
C ILE A 27 -24.24 -6.59 4.33
N ASN A 28 -25.40 -6.35 3.74
CA ASN A 28 -26.38 -5.42 4.32
C ASN A 28 -27.17 -6.02 5.49
N ASN A 29 -27.33 -7.34 5.53
CA ASN A 29 -28.27 -8.02 6.41
C ASN A 29 -27.56 -8.76 7.55
N HIS A 30 -26.33 -9.23 7.31
CA HIS A 30 -25.62 -10.17 8.19
C HIS A 30 -24.15 -9.80 8.44
N GLU A 31 -23.86 -8.50 8.58
CA GLU A 31 -22.49 -7.94 8.66
C GLU A 31 -21.55 -8.66 9.65
N ILE A 32 -22.01 -8.93 10.88
CA ILE A 32 -21.19 -9.59 11.91
C ILE A 32 -20.86 -11.02 11.51
N ASN A 33 -21.86 -11.78 11.06
CA ASN A 33 -21.68 -13.16 10.64
C ASN A 33 -20.73 -13.25 9.44
N ILE A 34 -20.87 -12.31 8.50
CA ILE A 34 -20.03 -12.18 7.30
C ILE A 34 -18.60 -11.83 7.63
N ARG A 35 -18.40 -10.88 8.56
CA ARG A 35 -17.08 -10.55 9.07
C ARG A 35 -16.43 -11.80 9.66
N ASP A 36 -17.14 -12.51 10.52
CA ASP A 36 -16.60 -13.69 11.20
C ASP A 36 -16.31 -14.82 10.20
N GLU A 37 -17.19 -15.06 9.22
CA GLU A 37 -16.96 -16.02 8.14
C GLU A 37 -15.70 -15.68 7.32
N PHE A 38 -15.52 -14.42 6.94
CA PHE A 38 -14.34 -13.96 6.23
C PHE A 38 -13.07 -14.16 7.06
N LEU A 39 -13.09 -13.77 8.33
CA LEU A 39 -11.95 -13.91 9.22
C LEU A 39 -11.59 -15.38 9.46
N ILE A 40 -12.59 -16.26 9.61
CA ILE A 40 -12.39 -17.71 9.74
C ILE A 40 -11.77 -18.27 8.45
N PHE A 41 -12.31 -17.91 7.29
CA PHE A 41 -11.76 -18.32 6.00
C PHE A 41 -10.30 -17.92 5.87
N PHE A 42 -9.97 -16.65 6.14
CA PHE A 42 -8.61 -16.17 5.99
C PHE A 42 -7.65 -16.84 6.99
N ASN A 43 -8.02 -16.89 8.28
CA ASN A 43 -7.16 -17.49 9.30
C ASN A 43 -6.88 -18.98 9.04
N LYS A 44 -7.86 -19.72 8.48
CA LYS A 44 -7.66 -21.13 8.06
C LYS A 44 -6.64 -21.28 6.93
N ASN A 45 -6.54 -20.28 6.05
CA ASN A 45 -5.66 -20.32 4.87
C ASN A 45 -4.36 -19.52 5.07
N LYS A 46 -4.21 -18.79 6.16
CA LYS A 46 -3.06 -17.92 6.44
C LYS A 46 -1.72 -18.63 6.29
N MET A 47 -1.57 -19.80 6.94
CA MET A 47 -0.34 -20.59 6.87
C MET A 47 0.01 -21.03 5.44
N LEU A 48 -1.00 -21.41 4.64
CA LEU A 48 -0.80 -21.76 3.24
C LEU A 48 -0.21 -20.58 2.45
N LEU A 49 -0.78 -19.38 2.63
CA LEU A 49 -0.31 -18.17 1.95
C LEU A 49 1.09 -17.77 2.40
N GLU A 50 1.39 -17.85 3.70
CA GLU A 50 2.73 -17.60 4.22
C GLU A 50 3.77 -18.57 3.64
N LEU A 51 3.45 -19.87 3.56
CA LEU A 51 4.34 -20.87 2.97
C LEU A 51 4.57 -20.58 1.48
N TYR A 52 3.52 -20.23 0.73
CA TYR A 52 3.64 -19.84 -0.67
C TYR A 52 4.60 -18.67 -0.85
N LEU A 53 4.42 -17.60 -0.06
CA LEU A 53 5.28 -16.42 -0.15
C LEU A 53 6.71 -16.72 0.30
N LYS A 54 6.92 -17.51 1.35
CA LYS A 54 8.27 -17.83 1.85
C LYS A 54 9.07 -18.70 0.90
N TYR A 55 8.45 -19.69 0.25
CA TYR A 55 9.19 -20.73 -0.48
C TYR A 55 9.06 -20.64 -1.99
N TYR A 56 7.94 -20.16 -2.53
CA TYR A 56 7.72 -20.18 -3.98
C TYR A 56 7.97 -18.83 -4.64
N SER A 57 7.91 -17.74 -3.87
CA SER A 57 8.19 -16.41 -4.43
C SER A 57 9.70 -16.21 -4.66
N GLN A 58 10.59 -16.85 -3.90
CA GLN A 58 12.02 -16.50 -3.88
C GLN A 58 12.81 -16.74 -5.19
N GLU A 59 12.26 -17.50 -6.14
CA GLU A 59 12.94 -17.84 -7.40
C GLU A 59 12.88 -16.72 -8.47
N GLU A 60 12.00 -15.72 -8.30
CA GLU A 60 11.83 -14.60 -9.23
C GLU A 60 11.67 -13.25 -8.50
N MET A 61 11.86 -12.14 -9.22
CA MET A 61 11.48 -10.81 -8.70
C MET A 61 9.94 -10.76 -8.62
N ASN A 62 9.40 -10.71 -7.41
CA ASN A 62 7.94 -10.60 -7.20
C ASN A 62 7.58 -9.20 -6.78
N TYR A 63 6.52 -8.68 -7.39
CA TYR A 63 6.02 -7.35 -7.10
C TYR A 63 4.68 -7.46 -6.41
N PHE A 64 4.42 -6.53 -5.51
CA PHE A 64 3.10 -6.42 -4.91
C PHE A 64 2.57 -5.00 -4.96
N LEU A 65 1.37 -4.84 -5.51
CA LEU A 65 0.66 -3.58 -5.53
C LEU A 65 0.05 -3.38 -4.14
N THR A 66 0.41 -2.30 -3.45
CA THR A 66 -0.05 -2.01 -2.08
C THR A 66 -0.12 -0.49 -1.80
N GLY A 67 -0.47 -0.11 -0.57
CA GLY A 67 -0.51 1.29 -0.14
C GLY A 67 -1.72 2.07 -0.66
N PHE A 68 -2.83 1.39 -0.92
CA PHE A 68 -4.12 1.97 -1.32
C PHE A 68 -5.23 1.51 -0.39
N ASP A 69 -6.38 2.20 -0.43
CA ASP A 69 -7.58 1.81 0.30
C ASP A 69 -8.30 0.63 -0.36
N PHE A 70 -8.48 0.70 -1.67
CA PHE A 70 -8.90 -0.40 -2.56
C PHE A 70 -8.46 -0.03 -3.98
N ILE A 71 -8.41 -1.00 -4.90
CA ILE A 71 -8.10 -0.74 -6.31
C ILE A 71 -9.36 -0.34 -7.05
N ASN A 72 -9.38 0.85 -7.64
CA ASN A 72 -10.46 1.27 -8.52
C ASN A 72 -10.24 0.70 -9.93
N VAL A 73 -10.91 -0.41 -10.22
CA VAL A 73 -10.84 -1.10 -11.52
C VAL A 73 -11.40 -0.22 -12.65
N GLU A 74 -12.48 0.52 -12.40
CA GLU A 74 -13.13 1.40 -13.40
C GLU A 74 -12.19 2.51 -13.88
N LYS A 75 -11.36 3.03 -12.98
CA LYS A 75 -10.30 4.00 -13.31
C LYS A 75 -9.04 3.35 -13.90
N GLY A 76 -9.03 2.03 -14.08
CA GLY A 76 -7.90 1.30 -14.65
C GLY A 76 -6.67 1.26 -13.73
N GLU A 77 -6.82 1.43 -12.41
CA GLU A 77 -5.69 1.56 -11.49
C GLU A 77 -4.76 0.34 -11.45
N HIS A 78 -5.31 -0.84 -11.74
CA HIS A 78 -4.57 -2.09 -11.87
C HIS A 78 -3.70 -2.14 -13.14
N LYS A 79 -4.06 -1.43 -14.23
CA LYS A 79 -3.46 -1.60 -15.56
C LYS A 79 -1.95 -1.38 -15.56
N SER A 80 -1.47 -0.35 -14.86
CA SER A 80 -0.04 -0.07 -14.72
C SER A 80 0.75 -1.24 -14.14
N PHE A 81 0.15 -1.97 -13.19
CA PHE A 81 0.77 -3.11 -12.55
C PHE A 81 0.84 -4.34 -13.46
N PHE A 82 -0.05 -4.46 -14.44
CA PHE A 82 -0.08 -5.57 -15.39
C PHE A 82 1.06 -5.52 -16.42
N LEU A 83 1.75 -4.38 -16.57
CA LEU A 83 2.98 -4.27 -17.37
C LEU A 83 4.24 -4.76 -16.65
N ILE A 84 4.16 -4.97 -15.34
CA ILE A 84 5.30 -5.43 -14.55
C ILE A 84 5.51 -6.92 -14.78
N ASP A 85 6.75 -7.30 -15.09
CA ASP A 85 7.13 -8.70 -15.28
C ASP A 85 7.17 -9.47 -13.95
N GLY A 86 7.18 -10.80 -14.03
CA GLY A 86 7.22 -11.69 -12.86
C GLY A 86 5.86 -11.92 -12.21
N LYS A 87 5.87 -12.47 -10.98
CA LYS A 87 4.66 -12.72 -10.21
C LYS A 87 4.14 -11.40 -9.64
N ARG A 88 2.85 -11.15 -9.88
CA ARG A 88 2.14 -9.95 -9.49
C ARG A 88 1.14 -10.29 -8.40
N ILE A 89 1.34 -9.72 -7.23
CA ILE A 89 0.42 -9.90 -6.10
C ILE A 89 -0.29 -8.57 -5.85
N ILE A 90 -1.59 -8.60 -5.70
CA ILE A 90 -2.38 -7.45 -5.30
C ILE A 90 -2.72 -7.65 -3.83
N ASP A 91 -2.28 -6.69 -3.01
CA ASP A 91 -2.57 -6.66 -1.58
C ASP A 91 -4.02 -6.26 -1.34
N ASP A 92 -4.80 -7.18 -0.80
CA ASP A 92 -6.20 -6.95 -0.45
C ASP A 92 -6.33 -6.30 0.94
N THR A 93 -7.04 -5.18 1.02
CA THR A 93 -7.29 -4.45 2.26
C THR A 93 -8.55 -4.90 2.99
N LEU A 94 -9.37 -5.77 2.39
CA LEU A 94 -10.66 -6.19 2.96
C LEU A 94 -10.54 -6.76 4.37
N TYR A 95 -9.46 -7.50 4.68
CA TYR A 95 -9.24 -8.01 6.02
C TYR A 95 -9.16 -6.89 7.06
N LEU A 96 -8.49 -5.77 6.74
CA LEU A 96 -8.39 -4.61 7.63
C LEU A 96 -9.74 -3.91 7.72
N ASP A 97 -10.37 -3.63 6.59
CA ASP A 97 -11.65 -2.90 6.56
C ASP A 97 -12.78 -3.66 7.28
N LEU A 98 -12.85 -5.00 7.13
CA LEU A 98 -13.83 -5.84 7.82
C LEU A 98 -13.60 -5.91 9.34
N ASN A 99 -12.35 -5.89 9.79
CA ASN A 99 -12.05 -5.83 11.23
C ASN A 99 -12.49 -4.51 11.87
N LEU A 100 -12.55 -3.42 11.08
CA LEU A 100 -12.99 -2.10 11.54
C LEU A 100 -14.52 -1.93 11.56
N LEU A 101 -15.29 -2.82 10.91
CA LEU A 101 -16.76 -2.72 10.89
C LEU A 101 -17.41 -2.78 12.29
N GLY A 102 -16.74 -3.37 13.28
CA GLY A 102 -17.25 -3.49 14.66
C GLY A 102 -16.93 -2.32 15.59
N THR A 103 -16.15 -1.34 15.15
CA THR A 103 -15.59 -0.29 16.02
C THR A 103 -16.13 1.13 15.73
N ASN A 104 -17.01 1.27 14.75
CA ASN A 104 -17.44 2.57 14.22
C ASN A 104 -18.85 2.96 14.69
N SER A 105 -19.11 4.27 14.76
CA SER A 105 -20.46 4.82 14.93
C SER A 105 -21.36 4.44 13.76
N GLU A 106 -22.68 4.45 13.96
CA GLU A 106 -23.67 3.96 12.99
C GLU A 106 -23.69 4.73 11.65
N VAL A 107 -23.36 6.04 11.68
CA VAL A 107 -23.18 6.85 10.46
C VAL A 107 -21.91 6.45 9.70
N ASN A 108 -20.81 6.24 10.41
CA ASN A 108 -19.54 5.80 9.81
C ASN A 108 -19.69 4.39 9.21
N LYS A 109 -20.50 3.54 9.84
CA LYS A 109 -20.75 2.17 9.41
C LYS A 109 -21.27 2.06 7.97
N GLN A 110 -22.24 2.89 7.57
CA GLN A 110 -22.79 2.84 6.20
C GLN A 110 -21.75 3.24 5.14
N ILE A 111 -20.92 4.25 5.45
CA ILE A 111 -19.82 4.68 4.56
C ILE A 111 -18.80 3.55 4.41
N TYR A 112 -18.44 2.90 5.52
CA TYR A 112 -17.55 1.74 5.52
C TYR A 112 -18.12 0.56 4.72
N ILE A 113 -19.41 0.23 4.87
CA ILE A 113 -20.04 -0.83 4.08
C ILE A 113 -19.99 -0.52 2.57
N LYS A 114 -20.24 0.73 2.18
CA LYS A 114 -20.11 1.15 0.77
C LYS A 114 -18.68 0.96 0.25
N LYS A 115 -17.66 1.36 1.04
CA LYS A 115 -16.24 1.14 0.71
C LYS A 115 -15.95 -0.35 0.53
N ILE A 116 -16.38 -1.17 1.48
CA ILE A 116 -16.16 -2.63 1.47
C ILE A 116 -16.83 -3.27 0.26
N LYS A 117 -18.09 -2.93 -0.03
CA LYS A 117 -18.78 -3.41 -1.24
C LYS A 117 -18.00 -3.08 -2.51
N LYS A 118 -17.56 -1.83 -2.65
CA LYS A 118 -16.79 -1.42 -3.83
C LYS A 118 -15.49 -2.20 -3.93
N SER A 119 -14.80 -2.41 -2.81
CA SER A 119 -13.59 -3.25 -2.79
C SER A 119 -13.88 -4.69 -3.18
N ILE A 120 -14.96 -5.30 -2.68
CA ILE A 120 -15.39 -6.66 -3.04
C ILE A 120 -15.72 -6.76 -4.53
N GLU A 121 -16.48 -5.81 -5.09
CA GLU A 121 -16.81 -5.76 -6.52
C GLU A 121 -15.55 -5.73 -7.39
N ASN A 122 -14.59 -4.86 -7.04
CA ASN A 122 -13.32 -4.77 -7.75
C ASN A 122 -12.51 -6.07 -7.65
N ASN A 123 -12.47 -6.69 -6.47
CA ASN A 123 -11.76 -7.95 -6.24
C ASN A 123 -12.40 -9.11 -7.00
N ILE A 124 -13.73 -9.21 -7.03
CA ILE A 124 -14.47 -10.19 -7.84
C ILE A 124 -14.11 -10.02 -9.31
N PHE A 125 -14.16 -8.79 -9.84
CA PHE A 125 -13.83 -8.53 -11.24
C PHE A 125 -12.40 -8.99 -11.57
N LEU A 126 -11.43 -8.63 -10.73
CA LEU A 126 -10.03 -9.00 -10.92
C LEU A 126 -9.83 -10.53 -10.92
N LEU A 127 -10.49 -11.23 -10.00
CA LEU A 127 -10.42 -12.69 -9.90
C LEU A 127 -11.14 -13.40 -11.05
N GLU A 128 -12.26 -12.87 -11.55
CA GLU A 128 -12.97 -13.47 -12.67
C GLU A 128 -12.24 -13.28 -14.00
N LYS A 129 -11.67 -12.10 -14.23
CA LYS A 129 -11.05 -11.75 -15.51
C LYS A 129 -9.57 -12.11 -15.59
N TYR A 130 -8.85 -12.04 -14.47
CA TYR A 130 -7.38 -12.00 -14.48
C TYR A 130 -6.73 -12.94 -13.45
N ASN A 131 -7.43 -13.98 -12.96
CA ASN A 131 -6.86 -14.94 -11.99
C ASN A 131 -5.56 -15.63 -12.43
N SER A 132 -5.31 -15.75 -13.74
CA SER A 132 -4.07 -16.32 -14.27
C SER A 132 -2.92 -15.31 -14.31
N GLU A 133 -3.22 -14.01 -14.20
CA GLU A 133 -2.25 -12.93 -14.34
C GLU A 133 -1.81 -12.32 -13.01
N ILE A 134 -2.61 -12.50 -11.95
CA ILE A 134 -2.37 -11.93 -10.62
C ILE A 134 -2.76 -12.91 -9.52
N LEU A 135 -2.19 -12.70 -8.33
CA LEU A 135 -2.70 -13.27 -7.09
C LEU A 135 -3.32 -12.16 -6.24
N LEU A 136 -4.55 -12.35 -5.78
CA LEU A 136 -5.21 -11.41 -4.88
C LEU A 136 -5.21 -11.99 -3.46
N MET A 137 -4.58 -11.33 -2.49
CA MET A 137 -4.60 -11.78 -1.10
C MET A 137 -4.23 -10.64 -0.14
N PRO A 138 -4.71 -10.64 1.12
CA PRO A 138 -4.39 -9.59 2.08
C PRO A 138 -3.00 -9.83 2.71
N ILE A 139 -1.96 -9.52 1.95
CA ILE A 139 -0.56 -9.81 2.30
C ILE A 139 -0.15 -9.10 3.59
N ARG A 140 -0.55 -7.83 3.75
CA ARG A 140 -0.26 -7.04 4.96
C ARG A 140 -0.92 -7.58 6.24
N CYS A 141 -1.81 -8.57 6.10
CA CYS A 141 -2.51 -9.24 7.20
C CYS A 141 -1.96 -10.63 7.53
N LEU A 142 -0.98 -11.10 6.75
CA LEU A 142 -0.28 -12.35 7.04
C LEU A 142 0.66 -12.23 8.24
N ASN A 143 0.97 -11.01 8.69
CA ASN A 143 1.75 -10.81 9.90
C ASN A 143 1.00 -11.31 11.14
N SER A 144 1.71 -11.86 12.13
CA SER A 144 1.08 -12.45 13.32
C SER A 144 0.40 -11.36 14.19
N LYS A 145 -0.49 -11.75 15.12
CA LYS A 145 -1.11 -10.77 16.04
C LYS A 145 -0.06 -10.06 16.91
N GLU A 146 1.01 -10.77 17.29
CA GLU A 146 2.15 -10.20 18.01
C GLU A 146 2.83 -9.14 17.15
N THR A 147 3.04 -9.44 15.87
CA THR A 147 3.57 -8.49 14.89
C THR A 147 2.71 -7.23 14.77
N PHE A 148 1.37 -7.33 14.77
CA PHE A 148 0.51 -6.14 14.74
C PHE A 148 0.63 -5.27 16.01
N LYS A 149 0.77 -5.89 17.18
CA LYS A 149 1.04 -5.16 18.43
C LYS A 149 2.40 -4.47 18.38
N ASP A 150 3.41 -5.15 17.84
CA ASP A 150 4.75 -4.60 17.65
C ASP A 150 4.73 -3.45 16.65
N LEU A 151 3.96 -3.56 15.56
CA LEU A 151 3.78 -2.50 14.55
C LEU A 151 3.16 -1.24 15.16
N SER A 152 2.09 -1.37 15.93
CA SER A 152 1.47 -0.22 16.61
C SER A 152 2.42 0.45 17.62
N THR A 153 3.18 -0.37 18.36
CA THR A 153 4.16 0.10 19.34
C THR A 153 5.30 0.85 18.65
N LEU A 154 5.82 0.29 17.56
CA LEU A 154 6.89 0.91 16.77
C LEU A 154 6.41 2.21 16.09
N SER A 155 5.20 2.21 15.54
CA SER A 155 4.60 3.41 14.93
C SER A 155 4.45 4.54 15.94
N ASN A 156 3.98 4.24 17.15
CA ASN A 156 3.90 5.21 18.24
C ASN A 156 5.28 5.71 18.66
N LYS A 157 6.25 4.81 18.81
CA LYS A 157 7.62 5.18 19.14
C LYS A 157 8.20 6.17 18.13
N ILE A 158 8.03 5.92 16.83
CA ILE A 158 8.51 6.83 15.77
C ILE A 158 7.72 8.15 15.79
N LEU A 159 6.40 8.11 15.93
CA LEU A 159 5.58 9.33 15.99
C LEU A 159 5.95 10.22 17.18
N PHE A 160 6.17 9.62 18.36
CA PHE A 160 6.51 10.38 19.57
C PHE A 160 7.91 11.00 19.51
N GLN A 161 8.83 10.43 18.72
CA GLN A 161 10.13 11.05 18.44
C GLN A 161 10.02 12.37 17.66
N PHE A 162 8.85 12.70 17.09
CA PHE A 162 8.63 13.99 16.43
C PHE A 162 8.48 15.15 17.41
N PHE A 163 8.33 14.86 18.72
CA PHE A 163 8.04 15.84 19.75
C PHE A 163 9.26 16.10 20.65
N LYS A 164 9.28 17.29 21.25
CA LYS A 164 10.29 17.70 22.25
C LYS A 164 10.21 16.85 23.51
N LYS A 165 9.00 16.45 23.90
CA LYS A 165 8.73 15.57 25.03
C LYS A 165 8.66 14.13 24.53
N GLU A 166 9.27 13.23 25.29
CA GLU A 166 9.11 11.79 25.08
C GLU A 166 7.77 11.32 25.67
N TYR A 167 6.78 11.14 24.80
CA TYR A 167 5.49 10.53 25.17
C TYR A 167 5.64 9.01 25.26
N VAL A 168 5.08 8.40 26.30
CA VAL A 168 5.08 6.94 26.47
C VAL A 168 3.75 6.34 26.03
N THR A 169 2.65 7.08 26.20
CA THR A 169 1.30 6.62 25.91
C THR A 169 0.53 7.59 25.02
N PHE A 170 -0.48 7.07 24.32
CA PHE A 170 -1.40 7.88 23.54
C PHE A 170 -2.16 8.90 24.40
N GLU A 171 -2.53 8.52 25.62
CA GLU A 171 -3.24 9.35 26.58
C GLU A 171 -2.40 10.56 27.03
N GLU A 172 -1.10 10.36 27.23
CA GLU A 172 -0.17 11.46 27.53
C GLU A 172 -0.04 12.43 26.34
N TYR A 173 0.09 11.88 25.13
CA TYR A 173 0.16 12.69 23.92
C TYR A 173 -1.09 13.55 23.75
N ILE A 174 -2.30 12.98 23.85
CA ILE A 174 -3.55 13.72 23.63
C ILE A 174 -3.76 14.85 24.65
N LYS A 175 -3.38 14.64 25.92
CA LYS A 175 -3.55 15.65 26.97
C LYS A 175 -2.82 16.96 26.68
N GLU A 176 -1.69 16.89 25.99
CA GLU A 176 -0.82 18.05 25.74
C GLU A 176 -0.92 18.59 24.30
N ASN A 177 -1.65 17.91 23.42
CA ASN A 177 -1.71 18.23 21.99
C ASN A 177 -3.16 18.34 21.49
N LEU A 178 -4.01 19.12 22.17
CA LEU A 178 -5.43 19.21 21.85
C LEU A 178 -5.72 19.96 20.55
N THR A 179 -4.93 21.01 20.27
CA THR A 179 -5.05 21.85 19.07
C THR A 179 -3.85 21.68 18.14
N ILE A 180 -4.01 22.03 16.87
CA ILE A 180 -2.89 22.03 15.92
C ILE A 180 -1.75 22.98 16.33
N LYS A 181 -2.05 24.05 17.07
CA LYS A 181 -1.03 24.97 17.62
C LYS A 181 -0.23 24.31 18.75
N ASP A 182 -0.88 23.52 19.60
CA ASP A 182 -0.19 22.77 20.66
C ASP A 182 0.79 21.78 20.03
N ILE A 183 0.34 21.05 19.00
CA ILE A 183 1.19 20.15 18.21
C ILE A 183 2.39 20.90 17.64
N GLU A 184 2.16 22.00 16.89
CA GLU A 184 3.22 22.78 16.27
C GLU A 184 4.26 23.28 17.28
N ASN A 185 3.80 23.73 18.46
CA ASN A 185 4.68 24.19 19.54
C ASN A 185 5.49 23.06 20.19
N ASN A 186 4.95 21.84 20.21
CA ASN A 186 5.57 20.68 20.86
C ASN A 186 6.47 19.86 19.91
N LEU A 187 6.39 20.05 18.60
CA LEU A 187 7.25 19.37 17.63
C LEU A 187 8.73 19.79 17.76
N ILE A 188 9.65 18.83 17.64
CA ILE A 188 11.10 19.07 17.51
C ILE A 188 11.56 19.00 16.05
N ILE A 189 10.83 18.25 15.21
CA ILE A 189 11.15 18.11 13.79
C ILE A 189 10.66 19.32 12.98
N ASN A 190 11.26 19.53 11.82
CA ASN A 190 10.76 20.50 10.86
C ASN A 190 9.36 20.08 10.37
N THR A 191 8.36 20.94 10.52
CA THR A 191 6.97 20.69 10.11
C THR A 191 6.82 20.43 8.60
N LYS A 192 7.81 20.80 7.79
CA LYS A 192 7.88 20.43 6.35
C LYS A 192 8.15 18.94 6.11
N MET A 193 8.61 18.21 7.14
CA MET A 193 8.84 16.76 7.08
C MET A 193 7.58 15.93 7.36
N ILE A 194 6.55 16.51 7.95
CA ILE A 194 5.28 15.80 8.12
C ILE A 194 4.48 16.04 6.86
N ILE A 195 4.00 14.99 6.17
CA ILE A 195 3.18 15.13 4.96
C ILE A 195 1.77 14.61 5.22
N PHE A 196 0.75 15.35 4.80
CA PHE A 196 -0.66 14.95 4.99
C PHE A 196 -1.35 14.51 3.68
N LEU A 197 -1.03 15.16 2.56
CA LEU A 197 -1.70 14.96 1.27
C LEU A 197 -0.68 14.94 0.11
N LYS A 198 -1.01 14.24 -0.99
CA LYS A 198 -0.16 14.17 -2.20
C LYS A 198 0.17 15.55 -2.79
N ASN A 199 -0.83 16.43 -2.85
CA ASN A 199 -0.73 17.71 -3.55
C ASN A 199 -0.63 18.91 -2.59
N GLU A 200 -0.10 18.71 -1.38
CA GLU A 200 0.06 19.84 -0.47
C GLU A 200 1.26 20.71 -0.84
N ASP A 201 1.10 22.03 -0.72
CA ASP A 201 2.19 22.98 -0.91
C ASP A 201 3.02 23.06 0.38
N LYS A 202 4.30 22.70 0.33
CA LYS A 202 5.21 22.79 1.48
C LYS A 202 5.57 24.23 1.88
N ASN A 203 5.20 25.22 1.06
CA ASN A 203 5.34 26.63 1.39
C ASN A 203 4.16 27.16 2.21
N ASP A 204 3.03 26.46 2.20
CA ASP A 204 1.93 26.76 3.12
C ASP A 204 2.34 26.49 4.57
N SER A 205 1.74 27.24 5.50
CA SER A 205 1.96 27.01 6.94
C SER A 205 1.49 25.60 7.33
N PHE A 206 2.12 25.05 8.37
CA PHE A 206 1.75 23.73 8.89
C PHE A 206 0.27 23.66 9.27
N GLN A 207 -0.25 24.70 9.92
CA GLN A 207 -1.67 24.83 10.23
C GLN A 207 -2.55 24.79 8.97
N LYS A 208 -2.21 25.54 7.90
CA LYS A 208 -3.02 25.56 6.67
C LYS A 208 -3.04 24.20 5.99
N ARG A 209 -1.91 23.50 5.94
CA ARG A 209 -1.79 22.14 5.39
C ARG A 209 -2.63 21.14 6.18
N PHE A 210 -2.58 21.21 7.50
CA PHE A 210 -3.41 20.40 8.38
C PHE A 210 -4.91 20.67 8.21
N GLU A 211 -5.32 21.94 8.14
CA GLU A 211 -6.73 22.31 7.90
C GLU A 211 -7.25 21.78 6.55
N ASN A 212 -6.41 21.78 5.51
CA ASN A 212 -6.76 21.18 4.22
C ASN A 212 -6.96 19.66 4.35
N TYR A 213 -6.11 18.98 5.11
CA TYR A 213 -6.29 17.55 5.41
C TYR A 213 -7.58 17.29 6.21
N LYS A 214 -7.83 18.10 7.24
CA LYS A 214 -9.02 18.02 8.09
C LYS A 214 -10.31 18.18 7.29
N LYS A 215 -10.36 19.15 6.36
CA LYS A 215 -11.50 19.31 5.43
C LYS A 215 -11.72 18.08 4.55
N ASN A 216 -10.64 17.46 4.06
CA ASN A 216 -10.75 16.24 3.26
C ASN A 216 -11.36 15.08 4.07
N ILE A 217 -10.93 14.85 5.31
CA ILE A 217 -11.49 13.75 6.13
C ILE A 217 -12.91 14.04 6.64
N GLN A 218 -13.26 15.31 6.84
CA GLN A 218 -14.64 15.70 7.17
C GLN A 218 -15.58 15.42 6.00
N SER A 219 -15.13 15.61 4.76
CA SER A 219 -15.94 15.31 3.57
C SER A 219 -16.33 13.84 3.44
N ILE A 220 -15.62 12.94 4.12
CA ILE A 220 -15.90 11.50 4.15
C ILE A 220 -16.58 11.04 5.45
N GLY A 221 -17.10 11.98 6.26
CA GLY A 221 -17.93 11.71 7.44
C GLY A 221 -17.17 11.57 8.76
N PHE A 222 -15.86 11.82 8.79
CA PHE A 222 -15.10 11.82 10.04
C PHE A 222 -15.14 13.19 10.73
N GLU A 223 -15.96 13.31 11.78
CA GLU A 223 -16.12 14.55 12.54
C GLU A 223 -15.57 14.42 13.96
N THR A 224 -14.49 15.14 14.26
CA THR A 224 -14.02 15.38 15.62
C THR A 224 -13.46 16.80 15.74
N LYS A 225 -13.60 17.39 16.93
CA LYS A 225 -13.02 18.70 17.24
C LYS A 225 -11.59 18.62 17.79
N ASN A 226 -11.10 17.41 18.08
CA ASN A 226 -9.78 17.18 18.64
C ASN A 226 -8.74 17.09 17.51
N ASP A 227 -7.96 18.15 17.30
CA ASP A 227 -6.91 18.19 16.28
C ASP A 227 -5.78 17.21 16.61
N GLY A 228 -5.47 17.02 17.89
CA GLY A 228 -4.54 16.02 18.39
C GLY A 228 -4.81 14.62 17.88
N LEU A 229 -6.08 14.21 17.97
CA LEU A 229 -6.56 12.92 17.48
C LEU A 229 -6.45 12.83 15.96
N ILE A 230 -6.85 13.88 15.22
CA ILE A 230 -6.78 13.89 13.76
C ILE A 230 -5.32 13.79 13.29
N PHE A 231 -4.43 14.58 13.88
CA PHE A 231 -3.00 14.53 13.58
C PHE A 231 -2.42 13.15 13.86
N TYR A 232 -2.70 12.61 15.04
CA TYR A 232 -2.25 11.28 15.43
C TYR A 232 -2.72 10.25 14.40
N MET A 233 -4.02 10.18 14.09
CA MET A 233 -4.57 9.23 13.14
C MET A 233 -3.92 9.34 11.75
N ALA A 234 -3.66 10.56 11.28
CA ALA A 234 -3.01 10.80 10.00
C ALA A 234 -1.59 10.25 9.97
N VAL A 235 -0.74 10.71 10.90
CA VAL A 235 0.69 10.39 10.91
C VAL A 235 0.92 8.95 11.33
N PHE A 236 0.23 8.48 12.38
CA PHE A 236 0.27 7.08 12.81
C PHE A 236 -0.19 6.15 11.70
N GLY A 237 -1.25 6.50 10.97
CA GLY A 237 -1.77 5.69 9.86
C GLY A 237 -0.74 5.51 8.75
N PHE A 238 -0.09 6.59 8.32
CA PHE A 238 0.95 6.52 7.30
C PHE A 238 2.22 5.79 7.78
N LEU A 239 2.65 6.02 9.03
CA LEU A 239 3.77 5.29 9.62
C LEU A 239 3.48 3.78 9.72
N SER A 240 2.31 3.42 10.25
CA SER A 240 1.89 2.01 10.38
C SER A 240 1.82 1.32 9.03
N GLN A 241 1.30 1.99 8.01
CA GLN A 241 1.25 1.46 6.66
C GLN A 241 2.65 1.30 6.07
N ALA A 242 3.53 2.30 6.24
CA ALA A 242 4.90 2.25 5.73
C ALA A 242 5.72 1.12 6.38
N ILE A 243 5.67 0.98 7.72
CA ILE A 243 6.36 -0.08 8.44
C ILE A 243 5.85 -1.46 8.01
N ASN A 244 4.53 -1.64 7.89
CA ASN A 244 3.97 -2.92 7.45
C ASN A 244 4.41 -3.28 6.01
N ILE A 245 4.42 -2.30 5.09
CA ILE A 245 4.95 -2.50 3.73
C ILE A 245 6.42 -2.91 3.76
N ILE A 246 7.26 -2.24 4.56
CA ILE A 246 8.68 -2.59 4.72
C ILE A 246 8.80 -4.02 5.24
N GLU A 247 8.10 -4.35 6.32
CA GLU A 247 8.17 -5.67 6.96
C GLU A 247 7.72 -6.81 6.02
N VAL A 248 6.64 -6.62 5.27
CA VAL A 248 6.17 -7.58 4.26
C VAL A 248 7.20 -7.75 3.14
N SER A 249 7.75 -6.63 2.66
CA SER A 249 8.80 -6.63 1.63
C SER A 249 10.02 -7.42 2.11
N GLU A 250 10.41 -7.23 3.37
CA GLU A 250 11.56 -7.89 3.97
C GLU A 250 11.33 -9.39 4.21
N ARG A 251 10.19 -9.72 4.84
CA ARG A 251 9.86 -11.10 5.23
C ARG A 251 9.67 -12.03 4.03
N TYR A 252 9.10 -11.52 2.94
CA TYR A 252 8.70 -12.32 1.79
C TYR A 252 9.49 -12.01 0.52
N ASN A 253 10.52 -11.14 0.60
CA ASN A 253 11.32 -10.70 -0.55
C ASN A 253 10.44 -10.17 -1.70
N LEU A 254 9.49 -9.30 -1.36
CA LEU A 254 8.56 -8.69 -2.32
C LEU A 254 8.94 -7.23 -2.57
N PHE A 255 8.82 -6.79 -3.83
CA PHE A 255 9.09 -5.42 -4.24
C PHE A 255 7.80 -4.59 -4.26
N PRO A 256 7.66 -3.55 -3.40
CA PRO A 256 6.42 -2.83 -3.27
C PRO A 256 6.20 -1.87 -4.43
N CYS A 257 5.04 -1.99 -5.06
CA CYS A 257 4.50 -1.06 -6.04
C CYS A 257 3.44 -0.20 -5.33
N VAL A 258 3.80 1.01 -4.94
CA VAL A 258 2.93 1.93 -4.20
C VAL A 258 2.57 3.13 -5.09
N ARG A 259 1.29 3.49 -5.13
CA ARG A 259 0.81 4.66 -5.89
C ARG A 259 0.64 5.92 -5.04
N ASN A 260 0.37 5.73 -3.76
CA ASN A 260 0.16 6.83 -2.83
C ASN A 260 1.49 7.52 -2.49
N TYR A 261 1.63 8.77 -2.90
CA TYR A 261 2.82 9.58 -2.64
C TYR A 261 3.11 9.73 -1.15
N THR A 262 2.08 9.95 -0.32
CA THR A 262 2.26 10.09 1.12
C THR A 262 2.84 8.81 1.71
N THR A 263 2.33 7.64 1.33
CA THR A 263 2.88 6.34 1.76
C THR A 263 4.34 6.17 1.33
N ILE A 264 4.68 6.50 0.08
CA ILE A 264 6.07 6.46 -0.41
C ILE A 264 6.96 7.39 0.43
N TYR A 265 6.47 8.59 0.72
CA TYR A 265 7.18 9.58 1.51
C TYR A 265 7.49 9.06 2.93
N TYR A 266 6.53 8.45 3.61
CA TYR A 266 6.77 7.91 4.96
C TYR A 266 7.68 6.67 4.95
N ILE A 267 7.65 5.85 3.89
CA ILE A 267 8.64 4.77 3.72
C ILE A 267 10.04 5.35 3.59
N ALA A 268 10.22 6.38 2.75
CA ALA A 268 11.51 7.06 2.60
C ALA A 268 11.97 7.71 3.92
N LEU A 269 11.07 8.39 4.62
CA LEU A 269 11.34 9.01 5.92
C LEU A 269 11.85 7.99 6.95
N ILE A 270 11.21 6.82 7.07
CA ILE A 270 11.64 5.75 7.98
C ILE A 270 13.03 5.23 7.58
N PHE A 271 13.25 4.97 6.30
CA PHE A 271 14.56 4.50 5.84
C PHE A 271 15.68 5.51 6.08
N ASP A 272 15.40 6.82 5.97
CA ASP A 272 16.38 7.89 6.20
C ASP A 272 16.63 8.15 7.69
N SER A 273 15.60 8.00 8.54
CA SER A 273 15.68 8.31 9.98
C SER A 273 16.11 7.13 10.85
N CYS A 274 15.72 5.90 10.53
CA CYS A 274 15.81 4.78 11.48
C CYS A 274 16.98 3.82 11.24
N ILE A 275 17.63 3.82 10.07
CA ILE A 275 18.61 2.78 9.75
C ILE A 275 19.94 3.35 9.22
N GLN A 276 20.78 3.80 10.15
CA GLN A 276 22.22 3.77 9.98
C GLN A 276 22.71 2.40 10.47
N THR A 277 22.78 1.44 9.54
CA THR A 277 23.35 0.11 9.80
C THR A 277 24.50 -0.14 8.84
N GLU A 278 25.54 -0.81 9.31
CA GLU A 278 26.63 -1.30 8.46
C GLU A 278 26.29 -2.66 7.81
N ASN A 279 25.12 -3.23 8.11
CA ASN A 279 24.70 -4.50 7.53
C ASN A 279 24.44 -4.36 6.02
N ILE A 280 25.38 -4.84 5.22
CA ILE A 280 25.37 -4.76 3.75
C ILE A 280 24.10 -5.37 3.14
N ASN A 281 23.60 -6.48 3.70
CA ASN A 281 22.38 -7.12 3.19
C ASN A 281 21.16 -6.23 3.41
N TYR A 282 21.08 -5.59 4.58
CA TYR A 282 20.03 -4.63 4.88
C TYR A 282 20.10 -3.41 3.96
N ILE A 283 21.30 -2.83 3.78
CA ILE A 283 21.52 -1.67 2.88
C ILE A 283 21.06 -2.02 1.46
N LYS A 284 21.43 -3.21 0.96
CA LYS A 284 21.03 -3.69 -0.36
C LYS A 284 19.52 -3.80 -0.48
N GLN A 285 18.85 -4.37 0.53
CA GLN A 285 17.40 -4.53 0.54
C GLN A 285 16.66 -3.19 0.60
N LYS A 286 17.06 -2.29 1.51
CA LYS A 286 16.58 -0.90 1.57
C LYS A 286 16.70 -0.22 0.21
N ASN A 287 17.87 -0.28 -0.42
CA ASN A 287 18.10 0.32 -1.73
C ASN A 287 17.20 -0.27 -2.80
N ASN A 288 16.98 -1.59 -2.81
CA ASN A 288 16.10 -2.21 -3.77
C ASN A 288 14.64 -1.76 -3.58
N ILE A 289 14.14 -1.70 -2.33
CA ILE A 289 12.79 -1.22 -2.02
C ILE A 289 12.61 0.23 -2.48
N LEU A 290 13.52 1.13 -2.08
CA LEU A 290 13.47 2.54 -2.45
C LEU A 290 13.54 2.75 -3.97
N ASN A 291 14.41 2.00 -4.65
CA ASN A 291 14.51 2.05 -6.11
C ASN A 291 13.21 1.58 -6.76
N THR A 292 12.64 0.43 -6.36
CA THR A 292 11.36 -0.02 -6.89
C THR A 292 10.26 1.03 -6.69
N LEU A 293 10.13 1.61 -5.49
CA LEU A 293 9.13 2.63 -5.21
C LEU A 293 9.29 3.85 -6.12
N LYS A 294 10.52 4.36 -6.24
CA LYS A 294 10.86 5.51 -7.10
C LYS A 294 10.53 5.22 -8.56
N LEU A 295 10.94 4.06 -9.06
CA LEU A 295 10.73 3.66 -10.45
C LEU A 295 9.26 3.46 -10.77
N PHE A 296 8.54 2.75 -9.91
CA PHE A 296 7.11 2.52 -10.09
C PHE A 296 6.34 3.83 -10.03
N PHE A 297 6.69 4.76 -9.13
CA PHE A 297 6.06 6.08 -9.05
C PHE A 297 6.25 6.92 -10.32
N ILE A 298 7.48 7.00 -10.84
CA ILE A 298 7.77 7.71 -12.10
C ILE A 298 7.02 7.07 -13.25
N PHE A 299 7.08 5.75 -13.34
CA PHE A 299 6.36 4.98 -14.36
C PHE A 299 4.86 5.28 -14.33
N GLN A 300 4.25 5.25 -13.15
CA GLN A 300 2.84 5.58 -12.99
C GLN A 300 2.52 7.00 -13.47
N ASN A 301 3.31 8.00 -13.06
CA ASN A 301 3.11 9.38 -13.49
C ASN A 301 3.22 9.52 -15.03
N ILE A 302 4.13 8.81 -15.69
CA ILE A 302 4.23 8.82 -17.15
C ILE A 302 2.96 8.24 -17.77
N LEU A 303 2.46 7.11 -17.24
CA LEU A 303 1.23 6.50 -17.73
C LEU A 303 0.01 7.41 -17.53
N GLU A 304 -0.11 8.06 -16.37
CA GLU A 304 -1.21 8.97 -16.03
C GLU A 304 -1.25 10.20 -16.95
N ASN A 305 -0.10 10.63 -17.47
CA ASN A 305 0.02 11.74 -18.43
C ASN A 305 -0.04 11.29 -19.90
N SER A 306 -0.39 10.02 -20.15
CA SER A 306 -0.46 9.45 -21.50
C SER A 306 -1.85 8.86 -21.79
N ASN A 307 -2.08 8.44 -23.04
CA ASN A 307 -3.29 7.70 -23.42
C ASN A 307 -3.29 6.24 -22.94
N PHE A 308 -2.32 5.81 -22.13
CA PHE A 308 -2.14 4.43 -21.71
C PHE A 308 -3.39 3.80 -21.08
N PHE A 309 -4.09 4.54 -20.22
CA PHE A 309 -5.27 3.99 -19.53
C PHE A 309 -6.47 3.79 -20.46
N ASN A 310 -6.42 4.27 -21.71
CA ASN A 310 -7.44 4.00 -22.73
C ASN A 310 -7.27 2.62 -23.39
N PHE A 311 -6.09 2.02 -23.30
CA PHE A 311 -5.88 0.69 -23.87
C PHE A 311 -6.63 -0.38 -23.07
N PRO A 312 -7.23 -1.38 -23.74
CA PRO A 312 -7.80 -2.56 -23.06
C PRO A 312 -6.75 -3.30 -22.23
N THR A 313 -7.12 -3.80 -21.05
CA THR A 313 -6.19 -4.52 -20.16
C THR A 313 -5.60 -5.77 -20.85
N GLU A 314 -6.37 -6.42 -21.71
CA GLU A 314 -5.93 -7.59 -22.48
C GLU A 314 -4.82 -7.25 -23.48
N GLU A 315 -4.83 -6.05 -24.06
CA GLU A 315 -3.75 -5.58 -24.94
C GLU A 315 -2.49 -5.28 -24.12
N ILE A 316 -2.64 -4.67 -22.95
CA ILE A 316 -1.54 -4.40 -22.02
C ILE A 316 -0.85 -5.70 -21.59
N ILE A 317 -1.62 -6.75 -21.28
CA ILE A 317 -1.07 -8.08 -20.95
C ILE A 317 -0.27 -8.67 -22.13
N LYS A 318 -0.79 -8.52 -23.36
CA LYS A 318 -0.08 -8.99 -24.57
C LYS A 318 1.23 -8.24 -24.78
N MET A 319 1.23 -6.92 -24.57
CA MET A 319 2.42 -6.06 -24.67
C MET A 319 3.54 -6.50 -23.71
N LYS A 320 3.18 -6.87 -22.47
CA LYS A 320 4.11 -7.43 -21.47
C LYS A 320 4.86 -8.64 -22.01
N ASN A 321 4.11 -9.65 -22.47
CA ASN A 321 4.64 -10.97 -22.86
C ASN A 321 5.62 -10.92 -24.05
N GLN A 322 5.61 -9.85 -24.84
CA GLN A 322 6.45 -9.73 -26.03
C GLN A 322 7.84 -9.15 -25.74
N ASN A 323 8.02 -8.39 -24.64
CA ASN A 323 9.16 -7.48 -24.52
C ASN A 323 9.96 -7.56 -23.21
N ASN A 324 9.54 -8.35 -22.20
CA ASN A 324 10.15 -8.36 -20.86
C ASN A 324 10.48 -6.94 -20.37
N TRP A 325 9.48 -6.06 -20.55
CA TRP A 325 9.69 -4.62 -20.60
C TRP A 325 10.20 -4.07 -19.28
N TRP A 326 9.58 -4.48 -18.18
CA TRP A 326 9.93 -4.04 -16.83
C TRP A 326 11.33 -4.52 -16.44
N THR A 327 11.64 -5.78 -16.73
CA THR A 327 12.95 -6.38 -16.45
C THR A 327 14.06 -5.66 -17.21
N ASN A 328 13.80 -5.29 -18.47
CA ASN A 328 14.76 -4.55 -19.29
C ASN A 328 14.99 -3.12 -18.78
N ILE A 329 13.94 -2.44 -18.31
CA ILE A 329 14.07 -1.13 -17.66
C ILE A 329 14.88 -1.25 -16.37
N MET A 330 14.56 -2.22 -15.52
CA MET A 330 15.31 -2.47 -14.30
C MET A 330 16.79 -2.72 -14.60
N LYS A 331 17.12 -3.60 -15.55
CA LYS A 331 18.51 -3.86 -15.97
C LYS A 331 19.21 -2.61 -16.48
N GLU A 332 18.56 -1.80 -17.32
CA GLU A 332 19.15 -0.56 -17.85
C GLU A 332 19.41 0.47 -16.74
N ILE A 333 18.54 0.54 -15.74
CA ILE A 333 18.76 1.37 -14.55
C ILE A 333 19.86 0.79 -13.65
N GLU A 334 19.95 -0.53 -13.51
CA GLU A 334 21.00 -1.20 -12.74
C GLU A 334 22.39 -1.07 -13.38
N LEU A 335 22.48 -1.10 -14.71
CA LEU A 335 23.75 -0.94 -15.45
C LEU A 335 24.32 0.49 -15.34
N ASN A 336 23.47 1.47 -15.04
CA ASN A 336 23.84 2.88 -14.87
C ASN A 336 24.20 3.25 -13.41
N LYS A 337 24.39 2.25 -12.52
CA LYS A 337 24.59 2.41 -11.06
C LYS A 337 25.87 3.12 -10.62
N GLU A 338 26.72 3.63 -11.51
CA GLU A 338 27.93 4.36 -11.07
C GLU A 338 27.62 5.72 -10.43
N ASN A 339 26.44 6.30 -10.64
CA ASN A 339 25.93 7.42 -9.86
C ASN A 339 24.41 7.39 -9.83
N SER A 340 23.80 7.83 -8.72
CA SER A 340 22.36 7.96 -8.54
C SER A 340 21.70 8.59 -9.78
N LEU A 341 21.06 7.77 -10.62
CA LEU A 341 20.42 8.26 -11.83
C LEU A 341 19.43 9.38 -11.48
N SER A 342 19.59 10.52 -12.16
CA SER A 342 18.67 11.64 -12.01
C SER A 342 17.26 11.19 -12.40
N LEU A 343 16.23 11.79 -11.77
CA LEU A 343 14.82 11.51 -12.10
C LEU A 343 14.56 11.67 -13.61
N ASN A 344 15.13 12.72 -14.21
CA ASN A 344 15.03 13.00 -15.63
C ASN A 344 15.63 11.89 -16.51
N THR A 345 16.70 11.22 -16.05
CA THR A 345 17.31 10.13 -16.82
C THR A 345 16.44 8.88 -16.78
N ILE A 346 15.88 8.55 -15.62
CA ILE A 346 14.94 7.42 -15.46
C ILE A 346 13.71 7.64 -16.32
N GLU A 347 13.12 8.83 -16.26
CA GLU A 347 11.95 9.20 -17.05
C GLU A 347 12.21 9.06 -18.56
N LYS A 348 13.36 9.56 -19.06
CA LYS A 348 13.77 9.38 -20.45
C LYS A 348 13.92 7.92 -20.86
N ILE A 349 14.50 7.07 -20.00
CA ILE A 349 14.63 5.63 -20.26
C ILE A 349 13.23 5.00 -20.39
N ILE A 350 12.33 5.28 -19.44
CA ILE A 350 10.97 4.74 -19.45
C ILE A 350 10.22 5.21 -20.70
N LEU A 351 10.24 6.51 -21.02
CA LEU A 351 9.58 7.09 -22.20
C LEU A 351 10.06 6.44 -23.50
N LYS A 352 11.37 6.34 -23.71
CA LYS A 352 11.96 5.70 -24.90
C LYS A 352 11.51 4.24 -25.04
N LYS A 353 11.37 3.51 -23.93
CA LYS A 353 10.88 2.13 -23.96
C LYS A 353 9.37 2.06 -24.16
N MET A 354 8.61 3.05 -23.69
CA MET A 354 7.17 3.13 -23.88
C MET A 354 6.78 3.46 -25.32
N GLU A 355 7.49 4.36 -26.01
CA GLU A 355 7.28 4.66 -27.44
C GLU A 355 7.32 3.36 -28.28
N ASN A 356 8.31 2.52 -28.01
CA ASN A 356 8.47 1.23 -28.69
C ASN A 356 7.33 0.22 -28.42
N VAL A 357 6.66 0.31 -27.27
CA VAL A 357 5.61 -0.63 -26.86
C VAL A 357 4.21 -0.13 -27.22
N LEU A 358 3.96 1.16 -27.04
CA LEU A 358 2.64 1.75 -27.23
C LEU A 358 2.41 2.25 -28.65
N LYS A 359 3.45 2.30 -29.50
CA LYS A 359 3.42 2.99 -30.80
C LYS A 359 2.83 4.41 -30.68
N LEU A 360 3.11 5.07 -29.55
CA LEU A 360 2.99 6.52 -29.41
C LEU A 360 4.05 7.14 -30.32
#